data_AF-A0A948BW63-F1
#
_entry.id   AF-A0A948BW63-F1
#
_cell.length_a   1.000
_cell.length_b   1.000
_cell.length_c   1.000
_cell.angle_alpha   90.00
_cell.angle_beta   90.00
_cell.angle_gamma   90.00
#
_symmetry.space_group_name_H-M   'P 1'
#
loop_
_entity.id
_entity.type
_entity.pdbx_description
1 polymer ?
#
loop_
_entity_poly.entity_id
_entity_poly.type
_entity_poly.pdbx_seq_one_letter_code
_entity_poly.pdbx_strand_id
1 'polypeptide(L)'
;MALTFAVGASVAGNAGPETVKIDTPKKGGTSVNFDHKKHQGMAECAACHHTKNADGSKGAYEAGKEAKCASCHDGSLKDDVADAKKAAHKNCKGCHKDGVDGKTGPTKCDGCHTK
;
A
#
# COMPACT_ATOMS: atom_id res chain seq x y z
N MET A 1 -14.34 18.86 -46.80
CA MET A 1 -14.06 18.89 -45.35
C MET A 1 -14.08 17.46 -44.84
N ALA A 2 -12.90 16.83 -44.71
CA ALA A 2 -12.80 15.49 -44.12
C ALA A 2 -12.66 15.68 -42.61
N LEU A 3 -13.65 15.21 -41.86
CA LEU A 3 -13.68 15.25 -40.39
C LEU A 3 -12.70 14.22 -39.83
N THR A 4 -11.75 14.75 -39.08
CA THR A 4 -10.82 14.05 -38.18
C THR A 4 -11.59 13.31 -37.09
N PHE A 5 -11.19 12.08 -36.77
CA PHE A 5 -11.34 11.52 -35.43
C PHE A 5 -10.02 10.84 -35.04
N ALA A 6 -9.17 11.60 -34.36
CA ALA A 6 -8.09 11.02 -33.56
C ALA A 6 -8.75 10.49 -32.28
N VAL A 7 -8.89 9.17 -32.17
CA VAL A 7 -9.23 8.52 -30.90
C VAL A 7 -7.98 8.62 -30.02
N GLY A 8 -7.95 9.63 -29.16
CA GLY A 8 -7.02 9.68 -28.05
C GLY A 8 -7.37 8.57 -27.06
N ALA A 9 -6.56 7.51 -27.05
CA ALA A 9 -6.61 6.51 -26.00
C ALA A 9 -6.18 7.17 -24.69
N SER A 10 -7.14 7.61 -23.89
CA SER A 10 -6.93 7.93 -22.49
C SER A 10 -6.54 6.64 -21.76
N VAL A 11 -5.24 6.39 -21.62
CA VAL A 11 -4.73 5.51 -20.59
C VAL A 11 -5.12 6.13 -19.25
N ALA A 12 -6.22 5.67 -18.67
CA ALA A 12 -6.46 5.83 -17.25
C ALA A 12 -5.32 5.08 -16.55
N GLY A 13 -4.25 5.81 -16.23
CA GLY A 13 -3.01 5.23 -15.74
C GLY A 13 -3.25 4.53 -14.43
N ASN A 14 -2.82 3.27 -14.34
CA ASN A 14 -2.79 2.45 -13.12
C ASN A 14 -1.79 3.01 -12.07
N ALA A 15 -1.58 4.33 -12.02
CA ALA A 15 -0.62 4.99 -11.18
C ALA A 15 -1.31 5.47 -9.90
N GLY A 16 -0.82 5.00 -8.75
CA GLY A 16 -1.25 5.56 -7.47
C GLY A 16 -0.62 6.93 -7.21
N PRO A 17 -0.91 7.55 -6.06
CA PRO A 17 -0.34 8.83 -5.67
C PRO A 17 1.21 8.75 -5.63
N GLU A 18 1.88 9.89 -5.83
CA GLU A 18 3.35 9.89 -5.77
C GLU A 18 3.86 9.60 -4.37
N THR A 19 3.25 10.26 -3.37
CA THR A 19 3.55 10.05 -1.96
C THR A 19 2.25 9.95 -1.16
N VAL A 20 2.30 9.23 -0.04
CA VAL A 20 1.18 9.05 0.87
C VAL A 20 1.68 9.27 2.30
N LYS A 21 0.93 10.02 3.09
CA LYS A 21 1.14 10.05 4.54
C LYS A 21 0.32 8.94 5.18
N ILE A 22 1.00 7.98 5.79
CA ILE A 22 0.35 6.93 6.57
C ILE A 22 0.31 7.42 8.02
N ASP A 23 -0.87 7.86 8.42
CA ASP A 23 -1.12 8.36 9.78
C ASP A 23 -1.01 7.21 10.79
N THR A 24 -0.44 7.52 11.94
CA THR A 24 -0.40 6.57 13.06
C THR A 24 -1.49 6.92 14.07
N PRO A 25 -2.19 5.93 14.64
CA PRO A 25 -3.29 6.19 15.58
C PRO A 25 -2.82 6.74 16.94
N LYS A 26 -1.51 6.70 17.25
CA LYS A 26 -1.00 7.19 18.53
C LYS A 26 -0.78 8.71 18.44
N LYS A 27 -1.40 9.46 19.36
CA LYS A 27 -1.11 10.89 19.55
C LYS A 27 0.39 11.06 19.82
N GLY A 28 1.12 11.72 18.93
CA GLY A 28 2.58 11.90 19.00
C GLY A 28 3.42 10.80 18.33
N GLY A 29 2.79 9.82 17.67
CA GLY A 29 3.47 8.91 16.75
C GLY A 29 3.78 9.60 15.44
N THR A 30 5.03 9.53 14.99
CA THR A 30 5.46 10.14 13.73
C THR A 30 4.79 9.44 12.56
N SER A 31 4.08 10.19 11.71
CA SER A 31 3.53 9.67 10.45
C SER A 31 4.63 9.09 9.57
N VAL A 32 4.32 8.08 8.79
CA VAL A 32 5.25 7.59 7.76
C VAL A 32 4.97 8.35 6.47
N ASN A 33 5.96 9.11 6.01
CA ASN A 33 5.94 9.65 4.65
C ASN A 33 6.35 8.52 3.71
N PHE A 34 5.38 7.97 2.99
CA PHE A 34 5.57 6.84 2.11
C PHE A 34 5.68 7.30 0.66
N ASP A 35 6.83 7.03 0.03
CA ASP A 35 7.03 7.25 -1.41
C ASP A 35 6.35 6.13 -2.20
N HIS A 36 5.05 6.30 -2.47
CA HIS A 36 4.23 5.28 -3.10
C HIS A 36 4.68 4.99 -4.54
N LYS A 37 5.05 6.02 -5.31
CA LYS A 37 5.54 5.86 -6.69
C LYS A 37 6.81 5.01 -6.75
N LYS A 38 7.75 5.24 -5.82
CA LYS A 38 8.96 4.41 -5.73
C LYS A 38 8.61 2.95 -5.48
N HIS A 39 7.73 2.66 -4.51
CA HIS A 39 7.36 1.29 -4.18
C HIS A 39 6.55 0.63 -5.30
N GLN A 40 5.66 1.36 -5.97
CA GLN A 40 4.94 0.89 -7.13
C GLN A 40 5.88 0.54 -8.29
N GLY A 41 7.01 1.23 -8.43
CA GLY A 41 8.05 0.87 -9.40
C GLY A 41 8.79 -0.44 -9.11
N MET A 42 8.60 -1.01 -7.91
CA MET A 42 9.28 -2.25 -7.46
C MET A 42 8.29 -3.38 -7.14
N ALA A 43 7.00 -3.09 -7.03
CA ALA A 43 5.99 -4.04 -6.60
C ALA A 43 4.63 -3.76 -7.25
N GLU A 44 3.92 -4.84 -7.57
CA GLU A 44 2.56 -4.79 -8.10
C GLU A 44 1.55 -4.24 -7.07
N CYS A 45 0.43 -3.69 -7.54
CA CYS A 45 -0.65 -3.18 -6.68
C CYS A 45 -1.08 -4.21 -5.62
N ALA A 46 -1.16 -5.49 -6.03
CA ALA A 46 -1.54 -6.63 -5.19
C ALA A 46 -0.57 -6.97 -4.06
N ALA A 47 0.68 -6.48 -4.12
CA ALA A 47 1.64 -6.64 -3.04
C ALA A 47 1.17 -5.91 -1.76
N CYS A 48 0.39 -4.85 -1.91
CA CYS A 48 -0.10 -4.02 -0.82
C CYS A 48 -1.64 -4.00 -0.76
N HIS A 49 -2.29 -3.63 -1.85
CA HIS A 49 -3.74 -3.53 -1.95
C HIS A 49 -4.34 -4.90 -2.25
N HIS A 50 -5.01 -5.44 -1.24
CA HIS A 50 -5.72 -6.70 -1.33
C HIS A 50 -7.13 -6.52 -0.80
N THR A 51 -8.04 -7.38 -1.24
CA THR A 51 -9.39 -7.46 -0.67
C THR A 51 -9.40 -8.41 0.53
N LYS A 52 -10.59 -8.57 1.14
CA LYS A 52 -10.83 -9.55 2.20
C LYS A 52 -11.86 -10.55 1.70
N ASN A 53 -11.57 -11.84 1.84
CA ASN A 53 -12.53 -12.90 1.57
C ASN A 53 -13.63 -12.94 2.65
N ALA A 54 -14.72 -13.66 2.39
CA ALA A 54 -15.84 -13.79 3.33
C ALA A 54 -15.45 -14.44 4.67
N ASP A 55 -14.45 -15.32 4.66
CA ASP A 55 -13.90 -15.97 5.85
C ASP A 55 -12.91 -15.09 6.64
N GLY A 56 -12.64 -13.87 6.16
CA GLY A 56 -11.70 -12.93 6.77
C GLY A 56 -10.24 -13.09 6.32
N SER A 57 -9.94 -14.05 5.44
CA SER A 57 -8.61 -14.22 4.87
C SER A 57 -8.27 -13.16 3.80
N LYS A 58 -6.98 -13.04 3.47
CA LYS A 58 -6.49 -12.15 2.41
C LYS A 58 -7.08 -12.56 1.06
N GLY A 59 -7.82 -11.66 0.43
CA GLY A 59 -8.37 -11.81 -0.91
C GLY A 59 -7.45 -11.29 -2.02
N ALA A 60 -7.87 -11.46 -3.26
CA ALA A 60 -7.16 -10.95 -4.44
C ALA A 60 -7.25 -9.43 -4.53
N TYR A 61 -6.34 -8.82 -5.29
CA TYR A 61 -6.44 -7.41 -5.64
C TYR A 61 -7.60 -7.17 -6.62
N GLU A 62 -8.31 -6.07 -6.42
CA GLU A 62 -9.35 -5.59 -7.33
C GLU A 62 -9.11 -4.11 -7.64
N ALA A 63 -8.84 -3.81 -8.91
CA ALA A 63 -8.54 -2.45 -9.35
C ALA A 63 -9.71 -1.50 -9.10
N GLY A 64 -9.41 -0.32 -8.56
CA GLY A 64 -10.41 0.68 -8.19
C GLY A 64 -11.07 0.45 -6.83
N LYS A 65 -10.69 -0.60 -6.09
CA LYS A 65 -11.14 -0.86 -4.71
C LYS A 65 -10.05 -0.65 -3.66
N GLU A 66 -8.99 0.07 -4.00
CA GLU A 66 -7.92 0.42 -3.09
C GLU A 66 -8.47 1.27 -1.95
N ALA A 67 -8.27 0.79 -0.71
CA ALA A 67 -8.68 1.49 0.49
C ALA A 67 -7.50 1.67 1.45
N LYS A 68 -7.67 2.55 2.44
CA LYS A 68 -6.73 2.66 3.55
C LYS A 68 -6.71 1.35 4.31
N CYS A 69 -5.55 0.91 4.79
CA CYS A 69 -5.41 -0.33 5.55
C CYS A 69 -6.39 -0.38 6.74
N ALA A 70 -6.55 0.75 7.44
CA ALA A 70 -7.42 0.90 8.61
C ALA A 70 -8.92 0.77 8.30
N SER A 71 -9.34 0.79 7.03
CA SER A 71 -10.75 0.56 6.65
C SER A 71 -11.17 -0.90 6.85
N CYS A 72 -10.23 -1.84 6.85
CA CYS A 72 -10.49 -3.27 7.09
C CYS A 72 -9.69 -3.80 8.30
N HIS A 73 -8.47 -3.31 8.52
CA HIS A 73 -7.63 -3.63 9.67
C HIS A 73 -7.90 -2.63 10.81
N ASP A 74 -9.12 -2.66 11.33
CA ASP A 74 -9.64 -1.71 12.32
C ASP A 74 -9.61 -2.25 13.77
N GLY A 75 -9.09 -3.47 13.97
CA GLY A 75 -9.09 -4.19 15.25
C GLY A 75 -10.19 -5.25 15.35
N SER A 76 -11.12 -5.34 14.40
CA SER A 76 -12.19 -6.36 14.38
C SER A 76 -11.73 -7.71 13.80
N LEU A 77 -10.62 -7.74 13.06
CA LEU A 77 -10.06 -8.97 12.52
C LEU A 77 -9.29 -9.76 13.60
N LYS A 78 -9.11 -11.07 13.36
CA LYS A 78 -8.33 -11.93 14.24
C LYS A 78 -6.82 -11.76 13.96
N ASP A 79 -6.00 -12.23 14.89
CA ASP A 79 -4.55 -12.39 14.76
C ASP A 79 -3.71 -11.09 14.63
N ASP A 80 -2.45 -11.25 14.18
CA ASP A 80 -1.46 -10.19 14.02
C ASP A 80 -1.69 -9.28 12.81
N VAL A 81 -2.91 -9.29 12.28
CA VAL A 81 -3.37 -8.34 11.26
C VAL A 81 -4.68 -7.67 11.70
N ALA A 82 -5.08 -7.82 12.97
CA ALA A 82 -6.28 -7.18 13.51
C ALA A 82 -6.35 -5.68 13.20
N ASP A 83 -5.26 -4.97 13.49
CA ASP A 83 -5.14 -3.52 13.30
C ASP A 83 -4.11 -3.14 12.23
N ALA A 84 -4.32 -1.96 11.64
CA ALA A 84 -3.53 -1.46 10.52
C ALA A 84 -2.04 -1.29 10.85
N LYS A 85 -1.69 -1.02 12.11
CA LYS A 85 -0.29 -0.90 12.52
C LYS A 85 0.38 -2.26 12.41
N LYS A 86 -0.23 -3.33 12.94
CA LYS A 86 0.34 -4.68 12.83
C LYS A 86 0.38 -5.15 11.38
N ALA A 87 -0.70 -4.95 10.62
CA ALA A 87 -0.77 -5.30 9.21
C ALA A 87 0.32 -4.60 8.38
N ALA A 88 0.49 -3.28 8.55
CA ALA A 88 1.52 -2.51 7.88
C ALA A 88 2.93 -2.97 8.28
N HIS A 89 3.20 -3.15 9.58
CA HIS A 89 4.51 -3.64 10.01
C HIS A 89 4.84 -5.03 9.47
N LYS A 90 3.85 -5.93 9.40
CA LYS A 90 4.06 -7.26 8.83
C LYS A 90 4.38 -7.17 7.34
N ASN A 91 3.60 -6.41 6.57
CA ASN A 91 3.78 -6.28 5.13
C ASN A 91 5.09 -5.57 4.77
N CYS A 92 5.29 -4.36 5.28
CA CYS A 92 6.43 -3.52 4.92
C CYS A 92 7.75 -4.17 5.38
N LYS A 93 7.82 -4.63 6.63
CA LYS A 93 9.06 -5.22 7.16
C LYS A 93 9.33 -6.60 6.57
N GLY A 94 8.30 -7.35 6.16
CA GLY A 94 8.44 -8.60 5.43
C GLY A 94 9.13 -8.36 4.09
N CYS A 95 8.50 -7.57 3.22
CA CYS A 95 9.04 -7.23 1.91
C CYS A 95 10.44 -6.57 2.01
N HIS A 96 10.68 -5.70 2.99
CA HIS A 96 12.00 -5.11 3.19
C HIS A 96 13.09 -6.10 3.59
N LYS A 97 12.75 -7.18 4.31
CA LYS A 97 13.70 -8.25 4.65
C LYS A 97 13.97 -9.15 3.45
N ASP A 98 12.93 -9.47 2.70
CA ASP A 98 13.02 -10.31 1.51
C ASP A 98 13.81 -9.59 0.41
N GLY A 99 13.60 -8.28 0.31
CA GLY A 99 14.27 -7.40 -0.64
C GLY A 99 13.75 -7.52 -2.07
N VAL A 100 14.21 -6.61 -2.92
CA VAL A 100 13.97 -6.60 -4.37
C VAL A 100 15.31 -6.38 -5.05
N ASP A 101 15.66 -7.20 -6.03
CA ASP A 101 16.95 -7.15 -6.75
C ASP A 101 18.17 -7.13 -5.82
N GLY A 102 18.13 -7.91 -4.73
CA GLY A 102 19.19 -7.99 -3.73
C GLY A 102 19.31 -6.77 -2.83
N LYS A 103 18.38 -5.80 -2.90
CA LYS A 103 18.33 -4.63 -2.02
C LYS A 103 17.24 -4.78 -0.98
N THR A 104 17.58 -4.52 0.27
CA THR A 104 16.64 -4.55 1.40
C THR A 104 16.18 -3.14 1.78
N GLY A 105 15.06 -3.07 2.48
CA GLY A 105 14.51 -1.81 2.99
C GLY A 105 14.70 -1.63 4.49
N PRO A 106 14.33 -0.45 5.04
CA PRO A 106 14.41 -0.18 6.47
C PRO A 106 13.51 -1.12 7.30
N THR A 107 14.06 -1.73 8.34
CA THR A 107 13.32 -2.60 9.28
C THR A 107 13.33 -2.08 10.72
N LYS A 108 14.02 -0.97 10.97
CA LYS A 108 14.02 -0.26 12.25
C LYS A 108 12.94 0.82 12.28
N CYS A 109 12.49 1.20 13.48
CA CYS A 109 11.37 2.13 13.64
C CYS A 109 11.63 3.49 12.99
N ASP A 110 12.80 4.06 13.25
CA ASP A 110 13.29 5.34 12.73
C ASP A 110 13.58 5.34 11.23
N GLY A 111 13.77 4.16 10.62
CA GLY A 111 13.94 4.03 9.18
C GLY A 111 12.68 4.31 8.37
N CYS A 112 11.49 4.27 9.00
CA CYS A 112 10.21 4.64 8.37
C CYS A 112 9.51 5.79 9.09
N HIS A 113 9.63 5.87 10.42
CA HIS A 113 9.05 6.92 11.27
C HIS A 113 10.09 8.03 11.52
N THR A 114 10.51 8.71 10.46
CA THR A 114 11.49 9.79 10.50
C THR A 114 10.89 11.03 11.17
N LYS A 115 11.51 11.52 12.25
CA LYS A 115 11.07 12.73 12.97
C LYS A 115 11.04 13.97 12.09
#